data_AF-A0A3D5S2U2-F1
#
_entry.id   AF-A0A3D5S2U2-F1
#
_cell.length_a   1.000
_cell.length_b   1.000
_cell.length_c   1.000
_cell.angle_alpha   90.00
_cell.angle_beta   90.00
_cell.angle_gamma   90.00
#
_symmetry.space_group_name_H-M   'P 1'
#
loop_
_entity.id
_entity.type
_entity.pdbx_description
1 polymer ?
#
loop_
_entity_poly.entity_id
_entity_poly.type
_entity_poly.pdbx_seq_one_letter_code
_entity_poly.pdbx_strand_id
1 'polypeptide(L)'
;MRYDSRYPAIDDLIRKAKKKIPRFAFEYLDGGCNEDVNLMRNTKEIRDVQLIPQYLTKHTRSEMKTELFGHVYDAPFGIAPVGLQGLMWPKSPEILAKAAFEHNIPFVLSTVTTMDIEHASELTEGRAWFQLYHPADNKLRDDIIKRADAAGCPVLVLLCDVPTFGFRPRDIRNGLAMPPKMTVSNMLQIMGKPDWALRTLFNGQPNFATMKPYMPKGLDLKQLGKYMDATFSGRLNEEKIAPIRDMWKGKIVLKGVACESDAEKAVQLGLDGIIVSNHGGRQLD
;
A
#
# COMPACT_ATOMS: atom_id res chain seq x y z
N MET A 1 -18.16 16.19 16.21
CA MET A 1 -16.77 15.88 15.75
C MET A 1 -15.81 16.77 16.51
N ARG A 2 -14.70 16.23 17.02
CA ARG A 2 -13.64 17.01 17.66
C ARG A 2 -12.52 17.21 16.62
N TYR A 3 -12.41 18.41 16.07
CA TYR A 3 -11.35 18.72 15.10
C TYR A 3 -10.03 19.03 15.81
N ASP A 4 -8.91 18.55 15.29
CA ASP A 4 -7.59 18.99 15.73
C ASP A 4 -7.23 20.29 14.99
N SER A 5 -7.33 21.43 15.68
CA SER A 5 -7.04 22.74 15.10
C SER A 5 -5.58 22.93 14.68
N ARG A 6 -4.67 22.01 15.04
CA ARG A 6 -3.27 22.05 14.61
C ARG A 6 -3.06 21.45 13.23
N TYR A 7 -3.93 20.53 12.81
CA TYR A 7 -3.84 19.82 11.54
C TYR A 7 -5.22 19.65 10.86
N PRO A 8 -5.93 20.75 10.54
CA PRO A 8 -7.28 20.68 10.00
C PRO A 8 -7.34 20.15 8.56
N ALA A 9 -6.23 20.14 7.80
CA ALA A 9 -6.17 19.65 6.43
C ALA A 9 -5.01 18.66 6.19
N ILE A 10 -5.10 17.90 5.10
CA ILE A 10 -4.05 16.93 4.69
C ILE A 10 -2.70 17.63 4.48
N ASP A 11 -2.68 18.85 3.94
CA ASP A 11 -1.43 19.60 3.74
C ASP A 11 -0.73 19.95 5.07
N ASP A 12 -1.48 20.13 6.16
CA ASP A 12 -0.90 20.31 7.50
C ASP A 12 -0.19 19.05 7.98
N LEU A 13 -0.81 17.88 7.72
CA LEU A 13 -0.23 16.58 8.03
C LEU A 13 1.04 16.33 7.20
N ILE A 14 1.02 16.64 5.90
CA ILE A 14 2.21 16.54 5.02
C ILE A 14 3.34 17.44 5.53
N ARG A 15 3.03 18.72 5.83
CA ARG A 15 4.04 19.66 6.39
C ARG A 15 4.60 19.18 7.72
N LYS A 16 3.76 18.57 8.57
CA LYS A 16 4.23 18.00 9.84
C LYS A 16 5.10 16.77 9.64
N ALA A 17 4.72 15.87 8.72
CA ALA A 17 5.47 14.67 8.38
C ALA A 17 6.87 15.04 7.83
N LYS A 18 6.96 15.99 6.89
CA LYS A 18 8.23 16.53 6.37
C LYS A 18 9.17 17.05 7.46
N LYS A 19 8.61 17.62 8.54
CA LYS A 19 9.40 18.11 9.68
C LYS A 19 9.86 17.00 10.62
N LYS A 20 9.10 15.90 10.75
CA LYS A 20 9.37 14.83 11.70
C LYS A 20 10.16 13.65 11.14
N ILE A 21 10.06 13.38 9.85
CA ILE A 21 10.63 12.20 9.19
C ILE A 21 11.94 12.61 8.49
N PRO A 22 12.99 11.77 8.48
CA PRO A 22 14.15 11.98 7.63
C PRO A 22 13.76 12.12 6.15
N ARG A 23 14.45 12.98 5.40
CA ARG A 23 14.08 13.28 4.01
C ARG A 23 14.05 12.02 3.14
N PHE A 24 15.02 11.12 3.28
CA PHE A 24 15.02 9.86 2.52
C PHE A 24 13.73 9.04 2.72
N ALA A 25 13.28 8.89 3.97
CA ALA A 25 12.09 8.13 4.31
C ALA A 25 10.80 8.86 3.88
N PHE A 26 10.79 10.19 3.96
CA PHE A 26 9.68 11.00 3.45
C PHE A 26 9.57 10.90 1.92
N GLU A 27 10.69 11.07 1.20
CA GLU A 27 10.72 11.04 -0.27
C GLU A 27 10.43 9.64 -0.83
N TYR A 28 10.69 8.56 -0.08
CA TYR A 28 10.24 7.21 -0.43
C TYR A 28 8.72 7.14 -0.59
N LEU A 29 7.98 7.81 0.30
CA LEU A 29 6.51 7.85 0.27
C LEU A 29 6.00 8.88 -0.76
N ASP A 30 6.59 10.07 -0.79
CA ASP A 30 6.10 11.23 -1.56
C ASP A 30 6.52 11.22 -3.04
N GLY A 31 7.60 10.52 -3.40
CA GLY A 31 8.13 10.50 -4.77
C GLY A 31 7.32 9.67 -5.77
N GLY A 32 7.40 10.02 -7.05
CA GLY A 32 6.84 9.28 -8.17
C GLY A 32 7.93 8.51 -8.94
N CYS A 33 7.63 8.17 -10.19
CA CYS A 33 8.59 7.64 -11.15
C CYS A 33 8.98 8.68 -12.21
N ASN A 34 10.14 8.46 -12.86
CA ASN A 34 10.66 9.31 -13.94
C ASN A 34 10.66 10.80 -13.60
N GLU A 35 9.75 11.59 -14.18
CA GLU A 35 9.70 13.04 -14.06
C GLU A 35 8.60 13.52 -13.09
N ASP A 36 7.97 12.60 -12.36
CA ASP A 36 6.86 12.86 -11.43
C ASP A 36 5.60 13.45 -12.13
N VAL A 37 5.42 13.26 -13.44
CA VAL A 37 4.31 13.84 -14.22
C VAL A 37 2.95 13.33 -13.69
N ASN A 38 2.84 12.03 -13.45
CA ASN A 38 1.61 11.41 -12.99
C ASN A 38 1.25 11.75 -11.54
N LEU A 39 2.20 12.15 -10.69
CA LEU A 39 1.88 12.68 -9.36
C LEU A 39 1.02 13.95 -9.46
N MET A 40 1.40 14.85 -10.38
CA MET A 40 0.65 16.07 -10.63
C MET A 40 -0.68 15.77 -11.32
N ARG A 41 -0.64 14.95 -12.38
CA ARG A 41 -1.82 14.59 -13.18
C ARG A 41 -2.93 13.95 -12.35
N ASN A 42 -2.58 13.03 -11.44
CA ASN A 42 -3.52 12.32 -10.56
C ASN A 42 -4.44 13.24 -9.76
N THR A 43 -4.02 14.47 -9.49
CA THR A 43 -4.82 15.43 -8.71
C THR A 43 -5.29 16.63 -9.54
N LYS A 44 -4.71 16.88 -10.71
CA LYS A 44 -5.10 17.99 -11.58
C LYS A 44 -6.47 17.75 -12.20
N GLU A 45 -6.65 16.60 -12.86
CA GLU A 45 -7.88 16.29 -13.61
C GLU A 45 -9.11 16.22 -12.68
N ILE A 46 -8.97 15.67 -11.47
CA ILE A 46 -10.07 15.62 -10.49
C ILE A 46 -10.48 17.02 -10.04
N ARG A 47 -9.54 17.98 -9.94
CA ARG A 47 -9.86 19.37 -9.55
C ARG A 47 -10.59 20.15 -10.64
N ASP A 48 -10.52 19.68 -11.89
CA ASP A 48 -11.28 20.28 -13.00
C ASP A 48 -12.77 19.90 -12.95
N VAL A 49 -13.13 18.86 -12.18
CA VAL A 49 -14.53 18.48 -11.94
C VAL A 49 -15.15 19.41 -10.90
N GLN A 50 -16.15 20.18 -11.30
CA GLN A 50 -16.88 21.12 -10.44
C GLN A 50 -18.25 20.59 -10.05
N LEU A 51 -18.67 20.88 -8.82
CA LEU A 51 -19.99 20.50 -8.30
C LEU A 51 -21.01 21.61 -8.54
N ILE A 52 -22.24 21.23 -8.92
CA ILE A 52 -23.38 22.15 -9.01
C ILE A 52 -24.24 21.96 -7.74
N PRO A 53 -24.21 22.91 -6.79
CA PRO A 53 -24.98 22.79 -5.57
C PRO A 53 -26.49 23.01 -5.81
N GLN A 54 -27.33 22.22 -5.16
CA GLN A 54 -28.78 22.40 -5.13
C GLN A 54 -29.22 22.93 -3.77
N TYR A 55 -29.59 24.21 -3.69
CA TYR A 55 -29.90 24.88 -2.42
C TYR A 55 -31.37 24.78 -1.98
N LEU A 56 -32.30 24.63 -2.93
CA LEU A 56 -33.74 24.64 -2.66
C LEU A 56 -34.34 23.23 -2.53
N THR A 57 -33.55 22.20 -2.79
CA THR A 57 -33.97 20.82 -2.64
C THR A 57 -34.08 20.46 -1.16
N LYS A 58 -35.17 19.81 -0.75
CA LYS A 58 -35.36 19.35 0.63
C LYS A 58 -34.23 18.40 1.03
N HIS A 59 -33.38 18.82 1.96
CA HIS A 59 -32.33 17.99 2.54
C HIS A 59 -32.81 17.34 3.84
N THR A 60 -32.53 16.05 4.02
CA THR A 60 -32.87 15.31 5.25
C THR A 60 -31.60 15.04 6.08
N ARG A 61 -30.63 14.33 5.51
CA ARG A 61 -29.33 14.05 6.13
C ARG A 61 -28.27 13.71 5.06
N SER A 62 -27.00 13.85 5.42
CA SER A 62 -25.88 13.30 4.66
C SER A 62 -25.45 11.97 5.27
N GLU A 63 -25.24 10.95 4.44
CA GLU A 63 -24.80 9.63 4.87
C GLU A 63 -23.64 9.16 3.98
N MET A 64 -22.57 8.66 4.60
CA MET A 64 -21.38 8.16 3.91
C MET A 64 -21.31 6.63 3.91
N LYS A 65 -22.26 5.95 4.56
CA LYS A 65 -22.25 4.49 4.67
C LYS A 65 -22.36 3.87 3.29
N THR A 66 -21.59 2.81 3.06
CA THR A 66 -21.66 2.03 1.83
C THR A 66 -21.46 0.56 2.13
N GLU A 67 -22.18 -0.29 1.39
CA GLU A 67 -21.96 -1.73 1.43
C GLU A 67 -20.93 -2.11 0.36
N LEU A 68 -19.95 -2.93 0.73
CA LEU A 68 -18.97 -3.49 -0.20
C LEU A 68 -18.63 -4.92 0.23
N PHE A 69 -18.86 -5.87 -0.67
CA PHE A 69 -18.61 -7.30 -0.44
C PHE A 69 -19.32 -7.88 0.81
N GLY A 70 -20.55 -7.44 1.07
CA GLY A 70 -21.36 -7.93 2.19
C GLY A 70 -21.02 -7.31 3.55
N HIS A 71 -20.13 -6.31 3.58
CA HIS A 71 -19.82 -5.53 4.78
C HIS A 71 -20.24 -4.08 4.60
N VAL A 72 -20.90 -3.50 5.62
CA VAL A 72 -21.30 -2.08 5.62
C VAL A 72 -20.19 -1.26 6.30
N TYR A 73 -19.50 -0.45 5.51
CA TYR A 73 -18.48 0.49 5.97
C TYR A 73 -19.10 1.85 6.30
N ASP A 74 -18.51 2.58 7.24
CA ASP A 74 -19.03 3.89 7.67
C ASP A 74 -18.65 5.04 6.72
N ALA A 75 -17.70 4.81 5.81
CA ALA A 75 -17.30 5.76 4.76
C ALA A 75 -16.82 5.04 3.48
N PRO A 76 -16.92 5.67 2.29
CA PRO A 76 -16.57 5.05 1.01
C PRO A 76 -15.09 5.28 0.65
N PHE A 77 -14.20 5.25 1.63
CA PHE A 77 -12.75 5.31 1.44
C PHE A 77 -12.06 4.43 2.46
N GLY A 78 -10.82 4.04 2.19
CA GLY A 78 -10.04 3.19 3.08
C GLY A 78 -8.54 3.43 2.95
N ILE A 79 -7.77 2.56 3.61
CA ILE A 79 -6.32 2.63 3.65
C ILE A 79 -5.74 1.70 2.58
N ALA A 80 -5.09 2.30 1.59
CA ALA A 80 -4.43 1.60 0.49
C ALA A 80 -3.17 0.85 0.97
N PRO A 81 -2.78 -0.24 0.28
CA PRO A 81 -1.60 -1.00 0.65
C PRO A 81 -0.33 -0.21 0.28
N VAL A 82 0.53 0.02 1.28
CA VAL A 82 1.84 0.67 1.09
C VAL A 82 2.93 -0.26 1.62
N GLY A 83 3.98 -0.44 0.83
CA GLY A 83 5.15 -1.22 1.23
C GLY A 83 6.03 -0.47 2.23
N LEU A 84 6.76 -1.23 3.06
CA LEU A 84 7.81 -0.75 3.94
C LEU A 84 7.38 0.43 4.85
N GLN A 85 6.13 0.46 5.32
CA GLN A 85 5.56 1.60 6.05
C GLN A 85 6.31 1.95 7.35
N GLY A 86 6.93 0.98 8.01
CA GLY A 86 7.80 1.18 9.16
C GLY A 86 9.01 2.10 8.89
N LEU A 87 9.39 2.32 7.62
CA LEU A 87 10.41 3.30 7.23
C LEU A 87 9.95 4.74 7.50
N MET A 88 8.68 5.05 7.24
CA MET A 88 8.15 6.39 7.47
C MET A 88 8.00 6.65 8.96
N TRP A 89 7.40 5.70 9.68
CA TRP A 89 7.24 5.77 11.12
C TRP A 89 7.10 4.36 11.71
N PRO A 90 7.71 4.06 12.88
CA PRO A 90 7.58 2.74 13.49
C PRO A 90 6.14 2.35 13.77
N LYS A 91 5.79 1.10 13.49
CA LYS A 91 4.44 0.54 13.65
C LYS A 91 3.34 1.27 12.87
N SER A 92 3.70 1.95 11.78
CA SER A 92 2.73 2.62 10.89
C SER A 92 1.59 1.69 10.42
N PRO A 93 1.84 0.47 9.91
CA PRO A 93 0.75 -0.39 9.48
C PRO A 93 -0.21 -0.75 10.62
N GLU A 94 0.30 -0.99 11.83
CA GLU A 94 -0.48 -1.30 13.03
C GLU A 94 -1.37 -0.13 13.45
N ILE A 95 -0.82 1.10 13.42
CA ILE A 95 -1.57 2.33 13.72
C ILE A 95 -2.72 2.49 12.73
N LEU A 96 -2.44 2.27 11.44
CA LEU A 96 -3.42 2.41 10.36
C LEU A 96 -4.48 1.30 10.42
N ALA A 97 -4.10 0.06 10.68
CA ALA A 97 -5.03 -1.06 10.84
C ALA A 97 -6.02 -0.83 11.99
N LYS A 98 -5.52 -0.39 13.16
CA LYS A 98 -6.36 -0.04 14.30
C LYS A 98 -7.32 1.11 14.00
N ALA A 99 -6.82 2.17 13.36
CA ALA A 99 -7.66 3.31 12.99
C ALA A 99 -8.73 2.92 11.96
N ALA A 100 -8.40 2.07 10.99
CA ALA A 100 -9.35 1.58 10.01
C ALA A 100 -10.45 0.71 10.66
N PHE A 101 -10.06 -0.15 11.59
CA PHE A 101 -11.00 -0.97 12.36
C PHE A 101 -11.94 -0.11 13.23
N GLU A 102 -11.37 0.84 13.99
CA GLU A 102 -12.11 1.76 14.88
C GLU A 102 -13.13 2.61 14.10
N HIS A 103 -12.75 3.08 12.91
CA HIS A 103 -13.61 3.88 12.04
C HIS A 103 -14.41 3.07 11.02
N ASN A 104 -14.34 1.74 11.09
CA ASN A 104 -15.05 0.82 10.20
C ASN A 104 -14.90 1.20 8.71
N ILE A 105 -13.65 1.35 8.27
CA ILE A 105 -13.25 1.60 6.87
C ILE A 105 -12.33 0.48 6.37
N PRO A 106 -12.25 0.23 5.04
CA PRO A 106 -11.38 -0.82 4.51
C PRO A 106 -9.90 -0.57 4.85
N PHE A 107 -9.18 -1.64 5.19
CA PHE A 107 -7.72 -1.65 5.34
C PHE A 107 -7.13 -2.74 4.46
N VAL A 108 -6.18 -2.37 3.60
CA VAL A 108 -5.48 -3.32 2.73
C VAL A 108 -4.02 -3.43 3.15
N LEU A 109 -3.62 -4.62 3.60
CA LEU A 109 -2.25 -4.94 3.97
C LEU A 109 -1.42 -5.27 2.71
N SER A 110 -0.21 -4.71 2.58
CA SER A 110 0.68 -5.06 1.45
C SER A 110 1.51 -6.33 1.74
N THR A 111 1.79 -7.14 0.71
CA THR A 111 2.77 -8.25 0.80
C THR A 111 4.13 -7.78 1.32
N VAL A 112 4.54 -6.56 0.96
CA VAL A 112 5.87 -6.00 1.27
C VAL A 112 5.81 -4.95 2.38
N THR A 113 4.89 -5.10 3.34
CA THR A 113 4.77 -4.22 4.51
C THR A 113 5.64 -4.66 5.69
N THR A 114 5.58 -3.91 6.81
CA THR A 114 6.34 -4.14 8.04
C THR A 114 5.54 -4.77 9.17
N MET A 115 4.35 -5.26 8.88
CA MET A 115 3.45 -6.01 9.76
C MET A 115 3.07 -7.31 9.06
N ASP A 116 3.06 -8.44 9.76
CA ASP A 116 2.65 -9.72 9.16
C ASP A 116 1.12 -9.83 9.04
N ILE A 117 0.68 -10.87 8.33
CA ILE A 117 -0.73 -11.07 7.97
C ILE A 117 -1.56 -11.40 9.21
N GLU A 118 -1.01 -12.25 10.06
CA GLU A 118 -1.65 -12.74 11.27
C GLU A 118 -1.89 -11.58 12.24
N HIS A 119 -0.90 -10.73 12.48
CA HIS A 119 -1.07 -9.57 13.34
C HIS A 119 -2.04 -8.53 12.74
N ALA A 120 -2.03 -8.34 11.41
CA ALA A 120 -3.02 -7.49 10.77
C ALA A 120 -4.45 -7.99 10.99
N SER A 121 -4.66 -9.30 10.92
CA SER A 121 -5.95 -9.92 11.23
C SER A 121 -6.33 -9.75 12.69
N GLU A 122 -5.41 -9.98 13.64
CA GLU A 122 -5.65 -9.74 15.07
C GLU A 122 -6.12 -8.30 15.35
N LEU A 123 -5.45 -7.31 14.75
CA LEU A 123 -5.77 -5.88 14.96
C LEU A 123 -7.08 -5.44 14.30
N THR A 124 -7.57 -6.21 13.33
CA THR A 124 -8.77 -5.86 12.55
C THR A 124 -9.91 -6.87 12.73
N GLU A 125 -9.75 -7.83 13.64
CA GLU A 125 -10.65 -8.97 13.85
C GLU A 125 -11.04 -9.66 12.53
N GLY A 126 -10.03 -9.99 11.71
CA GLY A 126 -10.24 -10.66 10.43
C GLY A 126 -10.82 -9.76 9.32
N ARG A 127 -10.85 -8.43 9.50
CA ARG A 127 -11.39 -7.50 8.48
C ARG A 127 -10.33 -6.93 7.53
N ALA A 128 -9.05 -7.19 7.77
CA ALA A 128 -7.97 -6.77 6.87
C ALA A 128 -8.04 -7.46 5.52
N TRP A 129 -8.08 -6.69 4.44
CA TRP A 129 -7.86 -7.19 3.09
C TRP A 129 -6.36 -7.40 2.89
N PHE A 130 -6.00 -8.33 2.02
CA PHE A 130 -4.59 -8.63 1.74
C PHE A 130 -4.25 -8.36 0.27
N GLN A 131 -3.26 -7.51 0.02
CA GLN A 131 -2.72 -7.28 -1.30
C GLN A 131 -1.55 -8.23 -1.57
N LEU A 132 -1.70 -9.03 -2.62
CA LEU A 132 -0.71 -9.99 -3.10
C LEU A 132 0.07 -9.41 -4.28
N TYR A 133 1.39 -9.28 -4.13
CA TYR A 133 2.30 -9.26 -5.26
C TYR A 133 2.43 -10.70 -5.75
N HIS A 134 2.20 -10.97 -7.03
CA HIS A 134 2.37 -12.32 -7.58
C HIS A 134 3.85 -12.71 -7.55
N PRO A 135 4.28 -13.62 -6.66
CA PRO A 135 5.67 -14.00 -6.64
C PRO A 135 5.96 -15.00 -7.77
N ALA A 136 7.16 -14.93 -8.34
CA ALA A 136 7.60 -15.83 -9.40
C ALA A 136 7.66 -17.30 -8.95
N ASP A 137 7.93 -17.53 -7.66
CA ASP A 137 7.86 -18.86 -7.04
C ASP A 137 6.43 -19.20 -6.61
N ASN A 138 5.86 -20.24 -7.22
CA ASN A 138 4.52 -20.73 -6.91
C ASN A 138 4.41 -21.23 -5.46
N LYS A 139 5.45 -21.85 -4.87
CA LYS A 139 5.37 -22.34 -3.48
C LYS A 139 5.19 -21.18 -2.49
N LEU A 140 5.93 -20.10 -2.72
CA LEU A 140 5.83 -18.87 -1.96
C LEU A 140 4.44 -18.24 -2.11
N ARG A 141 3.93 -18.14 -3.35
CA ARG A 141 2.56 -17.66 -3.63
C ARG A 141 1.54 -18.46 -2.83
N ASP A 142 1.61 -19.78 -2.92
CA ASP A 142 0.63 -20.70 -2.34
C ASP A 142 0.62 -20.61 -0.81
N ASP A 143 1.79 -20.50 -0.19
CA ASP A 143 1.91 -20.37 1.25
C ASP A 143 1.37 -19.03 1.77
N ILE A 144 1.66 -17.91 1.08
CA ILE A 144 1.12 -16.60 1.43
C ILE A 144 -0.42 -16.59 1.30
N ILE A 145 -0.98 -17.18 0.25
CA ILE A 145 -2.44 -17.28 0.06
C ILE A 145 -3.06 -18.08 1.20
N LYS A 146 -2.47 -19.22 1.57
CA LYS A 146 -2.94 -20.05 2.70
C LYS A 146 -2.89 -19.29 4.03
N ARG A 147 -1.84 -18.50 4.26
CA ARG A 147 -1.74 -17.65 5.46
C ARG A 147 -2.81 -16.57 5.49
N ALA A 148 -3.06 -15.89 4.38
CA ALA A 148 -4.13 -14.90 4.28
C ALA A 148 -5.52 -15.53 4.52
N ASP A 149 -5.75 -16.73 4.00
CA ASP A 149 -7.00 -17.47 4.18
C ASP A 149 -7.17 -17.93 5.63
N ALA A 150 -6.13 -18.52 6.22
CA ALA A 150 -6.12 -18.94 7.62
C ALA A 150 -6.24 -17.76 8.60
N ALA A 151 -5.72 -16.59 8.25
CA ALA A 151 -5.91 -15.36 8.98
C ALA A 151 -7.31 -14.76 8.81
N GLY A 152 -8.17 -15.32 7.95
CA GLY A 152 -9.54 -14.87 7.74
C GLY A 152 -9.66 -13.58 6.93
N CYS A 153 -8.64 -13.20 6.15
CA CYS A 153 -8.74 -12.04 5.27
C CYS A 153 -9.92 -12.22 4.29
N PRO A 154 -10.86 -11.25 4.17
CA PRO A 154 -12.08 -11.46 3.39
C PRO A 154 -11.88 -11.20 1.88
N VAL A 155 -10.84 -10.43 1.53
CA VAL A 155 -10.58 -9.98 0.16
C VAL A 155 -9.09 -10.08 -0.15
N LEU A 156 -8.79 -10.67 -1.31
CA LEU A 156 -7.46 -10.71 -1.90
C LEU A 156 -7.36 -9.68 -3.03
N VAL A 157 -6.42 -8.74 -2.91
CA VAL A 157 -6.17 -7.71 -3.90
C VAL A 157 -4.96 -8.11 -4.75
N LEU A 158 -5.19 -8.48 -6.01
CA LEU A 158 -4.14 -8.87 -6.95
C LEU A 158 -3.59 -7.65 -7.67
N LEU A 159 -2.27 -7.49 -7.65
CA LEU A 159 -1.61 -6.37 -8.28
C LEU A 159 -1.18 -6.72 -9.72
N CYS A 160 -1.58 -5.92 -10.70
CA CYS A 160 -1.16 -6.08 -12.10
C CYS A 160 -0.22 -4.97 -12.62
N ASP A 161 -0.10 -3.84 -11.93
CA ASP A 161 0.64 -2.64 -12.38
C ASP A 161 2.15 -2.62 -12.06
N VAL A 162 2.71 -3.72 -11.53
CA VAL A 162 4.14 -3.85 -11.17
C VAL A 162 4.76 -5.09 -11.81
N PRO A 163 4.92 -5.15 -13.15
CA PRO A 163 5.66 -6.24 -13.79
C PRO A 163 7.17 -6.14 -13.58
N THR A 164 7.65 -4.94 -13.24
CA THR A 164 9.01 -4.61 -12.82
C THR A 164 8.95 -3.36 -11.94
N PHE A 165 10.00 -3.08 -11.18
CA PHE A 165 10.04 -1.87 -10.36
C PHE A 165 10.18 -0.62 -11.23
N GLY A 166 9.37 0.41 -10.93
CA GLY A 166 9.47 1.70 -11.60
C GLY A 166 10.81 2.40 -11.33
N PHE A 167 11.26 3.21 -12.29
CA PHE A 167 12.44 4.05 -12.12
C PHE A 167 12.11 5.27 -11.25
N ARG A 168 12.66 5.33 -10.03
CA ARG A 168 12.33 6.37 -9.04
C ARG A 168 13.57 7.19 -8.67
N PRO A 169 13.80 8.37 -9.29
CA PRO A 169 15.03 9.14 -9.09
C PRO A 169 15.28 9.57 -7.64
N ARG A 170 14.22 9.88 -6.87
CA ARG A 170 14.34 10.27 -5.46
C ARG A 170 14.87 9.12 -4.61
N ASP A 171 14.35 7.91 -4.81
CA ASP A 171 14.83 6.70 -4.13
C ASP A 171 16.29 6.39 -4.49
N ILE A 172 16.67 6.55 -5.75
CA ILE A 172 18.06 6.36 -6.22
C ILE A 172 19.00 7.37 -5.54
N ARG A 173 18.66 8.66 -5.54
CA ARG A 173 19.46 9.72 -4.90
C ARG A 173 19.61 9.53 -3.40
N ASN A 174 18.58 9.01 -2.74
CA ASN A 174 18.59 8.75 -1.30
C ASN A 174 19.22 7.41 -0.91
N GLY A 175 19.67 6.61 -1.88
CA GLY A 175 20.22 5.28 -1.62
C GLY A 175 19.18 4.28 -1.13
N LEU A 176 17.91 4.47 -1.47
CA LEU A 176 16.81 3.54 -1.18
C LEU A 176 16.47 2.62 -2.36
N ALA A 177 16.97 2.94 -3.56
CA ALA A 177 16.89 2.02 -4.69
C ALA A 177 17.61 0.71 -4.36
N MET A 178 17.12 -0.41 -4.90
CA MET A 178 17.74 -1.71 -4.68
C MET A 178 19.06 -1.80 -5.46
N PRO A 179 20.21 -2.05 -4.82
CA PRO A 179 20.39 -2.36 -3.40
C PRO A 179 20.53 -1.12 -2.50
N PRO A 180 19.82 -1.03 -1.35
CA PRO A 180 19.84 0.16 -0.54
C PRO A 180 21.22 0.37 0.10
N LYS A 181 21.60 1.63 0.27
CA LYS A 181 22.88 2.07 0.81
C LYS A 181 22.67 3.16 1.83
N MET A 182 23.14 2.93 3.05
CA MET A 182 23.22 3.99 4.06
C MET A 182 24.41 4.90 3.76
N THR A 183 24.12 6.17 3.50
CA THR A 183 25.13 7.21 3.23
C THR A 183 25.35 8.09 4.46
N VAL A 184 26.46 8.82 4.49
CA VAL A 184 26.71 9.86 5.51
C VAL A 184 25.59 10.91 5.53
N SER A 185 25.04 11.26 4.35
CA SER A 185 23.87 12.13 4.23
C SER A 185 22.65 11.56 4.95
N ASN A 186 22.39 10.25 4.83
CA ASN A 186 21.28 9.61 5.53
C ASN A 186 21.51 9.64 7.06
N MET A 187 22.74 9.43 7.53
CA MET A 187 23.07 9.53 8.95
C MET A 187 22.85 10.94 9.51
N LEU A 188 23.28 11.98 8.78
CA LEU A 188 23.01 13.38 9.15
C LEU A 188 21.50 13.68 9.21
N GLN A 189 20.72 13.16 8.26
CA GLN A 189 19.26 13.31 8.27
C GLN A 189 18.61 12.62 9.48
N ILE A 190 19.08 11.44 9.88
CA ILE A 190 18.59 10.73 11.07
C ILE A 190 18.91 11.53 12.34
N MET A 191 20.14 12.03 12.48
CA MET A 191 20.53 12.86 13.63
C MET A 191 19.70 14.15 13.73
N GLY A 192 19.32 14.73 12.59
CA GLY A 192 18.42 15.89 12.55
C GLY A 192 16.96 15.59 12.95
N LYS A 193 16.60 14.33 13.19
CA LYS A 193 15.24 13.87 13.53
C LYS A 193 15.25 12.93 14.75
N PRO A 194 15.59 13.43 15.96
CA PRO A 194 15.79 12.59 17.14
C PRO A 194 14.54 11.81 17.58
N ASP A 195 13.34 12.41 17.50
CA ASP A 195 12.08 11.73 17.84
C ASP A 195 11.85 10.49 16.94
N TRP A 196 12.10 10.63 15.64
CA TRP A 196 12.03 9.52 14.70
C TRP A 196 13.11 8.47 15.01
N ALA A 197 14.37 8.91 15.18
CA ALA A 197 15.50 8.01 15.41
C ALA A 197 15.33 7.16 16.67
N LEU A 198 14.93 7.79 17.79
CA LEU A 198 14.70 7.11 19.06
C LEU A 198 13.54 6.11 18.94
N ARG A 199 12.42 6.50 18.33
CA ARG A 199 11.28 5.59 18.16
C ARG A 199 11.64 4.40 17.28
N THR A 200 12.39 4.62 16.20
CA THR A 200 12.87 3.55 15.34
C THR A 200 13.82 2.63 16.10
N LEU A 201 14.74 3.19 16.90
CA LEU A 201 15.65 2.39 17.73
C LEU A 201 14.88 1.50 18.71
N PHE A 202 13.89 2.05 19.43
CA PHE A 202 13.10 1.28 20.41
C PHE A 202 12.20 0.20 19.80
N ASN A 203 11.78 0.37 18.54
CA ASN A 203 10.91 -0.60 17.87
C ASN A 203 11.66 -1.52 16.89
N GLY A 204 12.97 -1.32 16.74
CA GLY A 204 13.80 -2.05 15.79
C GLY A 204 13.71 -1.52 14.35
N GLN A 205 14.63 -1.99 13.51
CA GLN A 205 14.67 -1.62 12.10
C GLN A 205 13.48 -2.24 11.34
N PRO A 206 12.85 -1.49 10.42
CA PRO A 206 11.77 -2.01 9.59
C PRO A 206 12.29 -3.16 8.72
N ASN A 207 11.49 -4.21 8.63
CA ASN A 207 11.76 -5.37 7.79
C ASN A 207 10.46 -5.84 7.12
N PHE A 208 10.56 -6.59 6.03
CA PHE A 208 9.41 -7.12 5.31
C PHE A 208 8.79 -8.29 6.11
N ALA A 209 7.94 -7.98 7.09
CA ALA A 209 7.47 -8.94 8.09
C ALA A 209 6.79 -10.18 7.47
N THR A 210 5.90 -9.97 6.50
CA THR A 210 5.24 -11.06 5.76
C THR A 210 6.23 -11.95 5.01
N MET A 211 7.29 -11.35 4.45
CA MET A 211 8.29 -12.04 3.63
C MET A 211 9.42 -12.69 4.43
N LYS A 212 9.62 -12.24 5.68
CA LYS A 212 10.72 -12.68 6.56
C LYS A 212 10.86 -14.21 6.66
N PRO A 213 9.79 -15.04 6.72
CA PRO A 213 9.93 -16.49 6.78
C PRO A 213 10.53 -17.12 5.50
N TYR A 214 10.37 -16.47 4.35
CA TYR A 214 10.79 -16.99 3.04
C TYR A 214 12.13 -16.43 2.57
N MET A 215 12.59 -15.37 3.22
CA MET A 215 13.86 -14.75 2.91
C MET A 215 15.02 -15.65 3.36
N PRO A 216 16.01 -15.92 2.48
CA PRO A 216 17.26 -16.53 2.88
C PRO A 216 17.90 -15.80 4.07
N LYS A 217 18.47 -16.54 5.01
CA LYS A 217 19.14 -15.96 6.18
C LYS A 217 20.46 -15.29 5.75
N GLY A 218 20.77 -14.16 6.39
CA GLY A 218 22.07 -13.49 6.22
C GLY A 218 22.24 -12.73 4.90
N LEU A 219 21.15 -12.41 4.20
CA LEU A 219 21.22 -11.56 3.01
C LEU A 219 21.74 -10.16 3.38
N ASP A 220 22.77 -9.71 2.69
CA ASP A 220 23.13 -8.30 2.69
C ASP A 220 22.05 -7.48 1.93
N LEU A 221 22.12 -6.14 2.05
CA LEU A 221 21.16 -5.25 1.39
C LEU A 221 21.10 -5.47 -0.13
N LYS A 222 22.20 -5.91 -0.76
CA LYS A 222 22.24 -6.16 -2.20
C LYS A 222 21.59 -7.46 -2.62
N GLN A 223 21.79 -8.50 -1.84
CA GLN A 223 21.14 -9.78 -2.06
C GLN A 223 19.63 -9.67 -1.75
N LEU A 224 19.25 -8.86 -0.75
CA LEU A 224 17.86 -8.49 -0.50
C LEU A 224 17.24 -7.78 -1.72
N GLY A 225 17.96 -6.81 -2.30
CA GLY A 225 17.63 -6.17 -3.57
C GLY A 225 17.23 -7.15 -4.65
N LYS A 226 18.16 -8.05 -4.97
CA LYS A 226 17.99 -9.06 -6.02
C LYS A 226 16.87 -10.05 -5.71
N TYR A 227 16.73 -10.46 -4.46
CA TYR A 227 15.69 -11.39 -4.05
C TYR A 227 14.29 -10.79 -4.28
N MET A 228 14.07 -9.54 -3.87
CA MET A 228 12.79 -8.86 -4.07
C MET A 228 12.48 -8.67 -5.56
N ASP A 229 13.47 -8.31 -6.37
CA ASP A 229 13.33 -8.15 -7.82
C ASP A 229 13.00 -9.48 -8.52
N ALA A 230 13.74 -10.54 -8.22
CA ALA A 230 13.46 -11.87 -8.77
C ALA A 230 12.12 -12.44 -8.28
N THR A 231 11.71 -12.08 -7.07
CA THR A 231 10.46 -12.57 -6.47
C THR A 231 9.26 -11.87 -7.09
N PHE A 232 9.28 -10.55 -7.29
CA PHE A 232 8.09 -9.79 -7.68
C PHE A 232 8.08 -9.28 -9.12
N SER A 233 9.11 -9.58 -9.90
CA SER A 233 9.09 -9.30 -11.35
C SER A 233 8.30 -10.35 -12.11
N GLY A 234 7.58 -9.89 -13.13
CA GLY A 234 6.76 -10.73 -13.98
C GLY A 234 5.36 -10.14 -14.19
N ARG A 235 4.82 -10.35 -15.39
CA ARG A 235 3.46 -9.92 -15.71
C ARG A 235 2.46 -10.91 -15.12
N LEU A 236 1.40 -10.37 -14.52
CA LEU A 236 0.20 -11.15 -14.24
C LEU A 236 -0.50 -11.46 -15.58
N ASN A 237 -1.06 -12.65 -15.70
CA ASN A 237 -1.87 -13.06 -16.85
C ASN A 237 -2.92 -14.09 -16.38
N GLU A 238 -3.76 -14.56 -17.30
CA GLU A 238 -4.84 -15.51 -17.02
C GLU A 238 -4.32 -16.81 -16.38
N GLU A 239 -3.23 -17.36 -16.92
CA GLU A 239 -2.60 -18.61 -16.44
C GLU A 239 -2.05 -18.46 -15.01
N LYS A 240 -1.62 -17.25 -14.63
CA LYS A 240 -1.17 -16.93 -13.27
C LYS A 240 -2.32 -16.67 -12.30
N ILE A 241 -3.45 -16.14 -12.80
CA ILE A 241 -4.64 -15.85 -11.99
C ILE A 241 -5.42 -17.12 -11.68
N ALA A 242 -5.56 -18.04 -12.64
CA ALA A 242 -6.32 -19.29 -12.47
C ALA A 242 -5.96 -20.07 -11.19
N PRO A 243 -4.69 -20.42 -10.89
CA PRO A 243 -4.35 -21.14 -9.67
C PRO A 243 -4.61 -20.31 -8.39
N ILE A 244 -4.52 -18.98 -8.46
CA ILE A 244 -4.87 -18.11 -7.32
C ILE A 244 -6.37 -18.21 -7.05
N ARG A 245 -7.19 -18.16 -8.10
CA ARG A 245 -8.65 -18.30 -8.01
C ARG A 245 -9.06 -19.69 -7.54
N ASP A 246 -8.32 -20.73 -7.90
CA ASP A 246 -8.57 -22.10 -7.43
C ASP A 246 -8.30 -22.26 -5.93
N MET A 247 -7.29 -21.56 -5.39
CA MET A 247 -6.93 -21.61 -3.97
C MET A 247 -7.79 -20.69 -3.12
N TRP A 248 -7.96 -19.44 -3.54
CA TRP A 248 -8.74 -18.45 -2.81
C TRP A 248 -10.22 -18.64 -3.13
N LYS A 249 -11.10 -18.75 -2.13
CA LYS A 249 -12.56 -18.82 -2.34
C LYS A 249 -13.30 -17.53 -1.99
N GLY A 250 -12.64 -16.60 -1.31
CA GLY A 250 -13.17 -15.28 -0.99
C GLY A 250 -13.21 -14.33 -2.19
N LYS A 251 -13.31 -13.03 -1.92
CA LYS A 251 -13.37 -12.01 -2.99
C LYS A 251 -11.99 -11.72 -3.57
N ILE A 252 -11.88 -11.55 -4.88
CA ILE A 252 -10.66 -11.12 -5.55
C ILE A 252 -10.88 -9.77 -6.24
N VAL A 253 -10.00 -8.82 -5.99
CA VAL A 253 -10.01 -7.49 -6.61
C VAL A 253 -8.73 -7.28 -7.41
N LEU A 254 -8.84 -6.87 -8.67
CA LEU A 254 -7.68 -6.53 -9.50
C LEU A 254 -7.29 -5.06 -9.32
N LYS A 255 -6.11 -4.78 -8.78
CA LYS A 255 -5.56 -3.44 -8.61
C LYS A 255 -4.50 -3.14 -9.65
N GLY A 256 -4.60 -1.96 -10.25
CA GLY A 256 -3.66 -1.47 -11.25
C GLY A 256 -4.24 -1.39 -12.66
N VAL A 257 -5.55 -1.54 -12.78
CA VAL A 257 -6.27 -1.45 -14.05
C VAL A 257 -6.25 0.01 -14.52
N ALA A 258 -5.80 0.25 -15.74
CA ALA A 258 -5.68 1.59 -16.33
C ALA A 258 -6.29 1.70 -17.73
N CYS A 259 -6.85 0.61 -18.28
CA CYS A 259 -7.53 0.59 -19.57
C CYS A 259 -8.77 -0.32 -19.52
N GLU A 260 -9.66 -0.11 -20.49
CA GLU A 260 -10.92 -0.87 -20.62
C GLU A 260 -10.67 -2.36 -20.88
N SER A 261 -9.68 -2.71 -21.71
CA SER A 261 -9.37 -4.11 -22.03
C SER A 261 -9.01 -4.94 -20.79
N ASP A 262 -8.25 -4.37 -19.86
CA ASP A 262 -7.89 -5.05 -18.61
C ASP A 262 -9.09 -5.14 -17.65
N ALA A 263 -9.98 -4.14 -17.68
CA ALA A 263 -11.23 -4.18 -16.92
C ALA A 263 -12.19 -5.27 -17.44
N GLU A 264 -12.38 -5.36 -18.76
CA GLU A 264 -13.16 -6.43 -19.40
C GLU A 264 -12.55 -7.80 -19.09
N LYS A 265 -11.21 -7.90 -19.12
CA LYS A 265 -10.51 -9.14 -18.79
C LYS A 265 -10.72 -9.56 -17.34
N ALA A 266 -10.71 -8.62 -16.40
CA ALA A 266 -11.01 -8.89 -14.99
C ALA A 266 -12.43 -9.47 -14.83
N VAL A 267 -13.42 -8.93 -15.55
CA VAL A 267 -14.79 -9.44 -15.56
C VAL A 267 -14.86 -10.85 -16.16
N GLN A 268 -14.21 -11.09 -17.31
CA GLN A 268 -14.17 -12.42 -17.96
C GLN A 268 -13.55 -13.49 -17.07
N LEU A 269 -12.54 -13.13 -16.27
CA LEU A 269 -11.88 -14.02 -15.32
C LEU A 269 -12.68 -14.23 -14.02
N GLY A 270 -13.86 -13.60 -13.89
CA GLY A 270 -14.73 -13.73 -12.72
C GLY A 270 -14.14 -13.08 -11.47
N LEU A 271 -13.37 -12.01 -11.62
CA LEU A 271 -12.90 -11.22 -10.47
C LEU A 271 -14.06 -10.38 -9.92
N ASP A 272 -14.07 -10.19 -8.60
CA ASP A 272 -15.18 -9.57 -7.88
C ASP A 272 -15.15 -8.03 -7.90
N GLY A 273 -14.01 -7.44 -8.30
CA GLY A 273 -13.89 -5.98 -8.43
C GLY A 273 -12.57 -5.53 -9.04
N ILE A 274 -12.48 -4.23 -9.30
CA ILE A 274 -11.28 -3.58 -9.82
C ILE A 274 -10.94 -2.33 -8.98
N ILE A 275 -9.64 -2.03 -8.85
CA ILE A 275 -9.14 -0.75 -8.35
C ILE A 275 -8.38 -0.10 -9.50
N VAL A 276 -8.99 0.94 -10.07
CA VAL A 276 -8.36 1.81 -11.07
C VAL A 276 -7.17 2.51 -10.42
N SER A 277 -5.97 2.28 -10.93
CA SER A 277 -4.73 2.67 -10.26
C SER A 277 -3.56 2.74 -11.23
N ASN A 278 -2.77 3.81 -11.15
CA ASN A 278 -1.42 3.90 -11.72
C ASN A 278 -0.33 3.79 -10.65
N HIS A 279 -0.64 3.07 -9.56
CA HIS A 279 0.22 2.89 -8.40
C HIS A 279 0.61 4.21 -7.70
N GLY A 280 -0.22 5.25 -7.83
CA GLY A 280 0.07 6.58 -7.31
C GLY A 280 1.14 7.32 -8.11
N GLY A 281 1.26 7.06 -9.43
CA GLY A 281 2.25 7.70 -10.30
C GLY A 281 3.69 7.22 -10.05
N ARG A 282 3.85 5.95 -9.62
CA ARG A 282 5.14 5.40 -9.15
C ARG A 282 5.71 4.28 -10.01
N GLN A 283 5.08 3.97 -11.13
CA GLN A 283 5.40 2.82 -11.98
C GLN A 283 5.65 3.21 -13.44
N LEU A 284 4.69 3.90 -14.06
CA LEU A 284 4.79 4.42 -15.41
C LEU A 284 4.38 5.89 -15.38
N ASP A 285 5.15 6.73 -16.07
CA ASP A 285 4.92 8.18 -16.19
C ASP A 285 4.32 8.48 -17.56
#